data_AF-K4EK99-F1
#
_entry.id   AF-K4EK99-F1
#
_cell.length_a   1.000
_cell.length_b   1.000
_cell.length_c   1.000
_cell.angle_alpha   90.00
_cell.angle_beta   90.00
_cell.angle_gamma   90.00
#
_symmetry.space_group_name_H-M   'P 1'
#
loop_
_entity.id
_entity.type
_entity.pdbx_description
1 polymer ?
#
loop_
_entity_poly.entity_id
_entity_poly.type
_entity_poly.pdbx_seq_one_letter_code
_entity_poly.pdbx_strand_id
1 'polypeptide(L)'
;SGGRKAIGNISIRDVQFLLIAPEIYKNYRSITAKNFLTAVRSYLDEHKEASPLLNGMVTCGRDNTIKEVIAKLDSQKIHRIYVVDGEGNLEGV
;
A
#
# COMPACT_ATOMS: atom_id res chain seq x y z
N SER A 1 -8.70 16.36 -14.32
CA SER A 1 -8.29 15.04 -13.80
C SER A 1 -6.89 15.16 -13.19
N GLY A 2 -6.78 15.71 -11.97
CA GLY A 2 -5.49 15.96 -11.31
C GLY A 2 -4.94 14.66 -10.70
N GLY A 3 -3.71 14.28 -11.04
CA GLY A 3 -3.07 13.02 -10.64
C GLY A 3 -2.65 12.93 -9.16
N ARG A 4 -3.50 13.32 -8.22
CA ARG A 4 -3.20 13.30 -6.77
C ARG A 4 -3.83 12.12 -6.00
N LYS A 5 -4.65 11.30 -6.64
CA LYS A 5 -5.18 10.08 -6.02
C LYS A 5 -4.12 9.00 -5.99
N ALA A 6 -3.76 8.55 -4.79
CA ALA A 6 -2.84 7.44 -4.63
C ALA A 6 -3.49 6.11 -5.06
N ILE A 7 -2.72 5.27 -5.75
CA ILE A 7 -3.16 3.95 -6.24
C ILE A 7 -2.66 2.78 -5.36
N GLY A 8 -1.91 3.10 -4.30
CA GLY A 8 -1.32 2.15 -3.37
C GLY A 8 -0.13 2.75 -2.62
N ASN A 9 0.43 1.97 -1.72
CA ASN A 9 1.62 2.29 -0.93
C ASN A 9 2.66 1.17 -1.05
N ILE A 10 3.94 1.53 -0.95
CA ILE A 10 5.04 0.58 -0.85
C ILE A 10 5.76 0.82 0.49
N SER A 11 6.01 -0.26 1.21
CA SER A 11 6.87 -0.30 2.39
C SER A 11 8.17 -1.02 2.09
N ILE A 12 9.18 -0.79 2.95
CA ILE A 12 10.45 -1.52 2.82
C ILE A 12 10.28 -3.03 2.98
N ARG A 13 9.25 -3.47 3.73
CA ARG A 13 8.90 -4.89 3.84
C ARG A 13 8.48 -5.46 2.49
N ASP A 14 7.74 -4.70 1.68
CA ASP A 14 7.26 -5.19 0.39
C ASP A 14 8.42 -5.39 -0.59
N VAL A 15 9.49 -4.60 -0.48
CA VAL A 15 10.70 -4.73 -1.31
C VAL A 15 11.32 -6.13 -1.19
N GLN A 16 11.09 -6.86 -0.08
CA GLN A 16 11.55 -8.24 0.07
C GLN A 16 11.05 -9.18 -1.03
N PHE A 17 9.89 -8.89 -1.65
CA PHE A 17 9.35 -9.68 -2.76
C PHE A 17 10.23 -9.59 -4.02
N LEU A 18 11.08 -8.56 -4.13
CA LEU A 18 12.16 -8.52 -5.14
C LEU A 18 13.29 -9.51 -4.85
N LEU A 19 13.27 -10.25 -3.75
CA LEU A 19 14.28 -11.26 -3.40
C LEU A 19 13.64 -12.64 -3.26
N ILE A 20 12.48 -12.73 -2.60
CA ILE A 20 11.85 -14.00 -2.25
C ILE A 20 10.89 -14.55 -3.31
N ALA A 21 10.45 -13.71 -4.26
CA ALA A 21 9.53 -14.09 -5.33
C ALA A 21 10.11 -13.78 -6.72
N PRO A 22 11.25 -14.40 -7.11
CA PRO A 22 11.94 -14.14 -8.37
C PRO A 22 11.06 -14.31 -9.61
N GLU A 23 10.06 -15.17 -9.57
CA GLU A 23 9.06 -15.36 -10.62
C GLU A 23 8.32 -14.07 -11.02
N ILE A 24 8.19 -13.11 -10.10
CA ILE A 24 7.56 -11.81 -10.35
C ILE A 24 8.39 -10.96 -11.32
N TYR A 25 9.73 -11.04 -11.24
CA TYR A 25 10.62 -10.10 -11.92
C TYR A 25 11.71 -10.75 -12.80
N LYS A 26 11.82 -12.09 -12.83
CA LYS A 26 12.89 -12.84 -13.53
C LYS A 26 13.05 -12.51 -15.01
N ASN A 27 11.99 -12.03 -15.66
CA ASN A 27 11.98 -11.69 -17.08
C ASN A 27 12.15 -10.18 -17.34
N TYR A 28 12.31 -9.37 -16.29
CA TYR A 28 12.33 -7.91 -16.39
C TYR A 28 13.68 -7.36 -15.94
N ARG A 29 14.33 -6.55 -16.79
CA ARG A 29 15.53 -5.78 -16.41
C ARG A 29 15.20 -4.60 -15.48
N SER A 30 13.94 -4.19 -15.46
CA SER A 30 13.42 -3.10 -14.63
C SER A 30 11.91 -3.27 -14.46
N ILE A 31 11.38 -2.87 -13.30
CA ILE A 31 9.94 -2.87 -13.01
C ILE A 31 9.51 -1.49 -12.54
N THR A 32 8.36 -1.01 -13.00
CA THR A 32 7.79 0.25 -12.50
C THR A 32 7.13 0.02 -11.14
N ALA A 33 7.03 1.05 -10.30
CA ALA A 33 6.36 0.93 -9.01
C ALA A 33 4.91 0.42 -9.13
N LYS A 34 4.18 0.85 -10.17
CA LYS A 34 2.82 0.36 -10.47
C LYS A 34 2.81 -1.14 -10.78
N ASN A 35 3.70 -1.59 -11.65
CA ASN A 35 3.76 -3.01 -12.03
C ASN A 35 4.23 -3.88 -10.87
N PHE A 36 5.15 -3.37 -10.04
CA PHE A 36 5.58 -4.03 -8.82
C PHE A 36 4.40 -4.24 -7.86
N LEU A 37 3.62 -3.19 -7.58
CA LEU A 37 2.42 -3.30 -6.76
C LEU A 37 1.43 -4.33 -7.30
N THR A 38 1.15 -4.30 -8.60
CA THR A 38 0.24 -5.26 -9.24
C THR A 38 0.75 -6.69 -9.11
N ALA A 39 2.02 -6.93 -9.41
CA ALA A 39 2.56 -8.28 -9.47
C ALA A 39 2.74 -8.91 -8.08
N VAL A 40 3.10 -8.11 -7.06
CA VAL A 40 3.14 -8.57 -5.67
C VAL A 40 1.74 -8.90 -5.15
N ARG A 41 0.71 -8.10 -5.49
CA ARG A 41 -0.69 -8.43 -5.13
C ARG A 41 -1.12 -9.76 -5.73
N SER A 42 -0.89 -9.97 -7.02
CA SER A 42 -1.20 -11.24 -7.69
C SER A 42 -0.48 -12.42 -7.04
N TYR A 43 0.81 -12.26 -6.73
CA TYR A 43 1.59 -13.30 -6.04
C TYR A 43 1.00 -13.65 -4.67
N LEU A 44 0.70 -12.65 -3.84
CA LEU A 44 0.14 -12.84 -2.50
C LEU A 44 -1.26 -13.50 -2.54
N ASP A 45 -2.10 -13.10 -3.50
CA ASP A 45 -3.43 -13.69 -3.72
C ASP A 45 -3.33 -15.17 -4.12
N GLU A 46 -2.40 -15.52 -5.02
CA GLU A 46 -2.14 -16.90 -5.46
C GLU A 46 -1.63 -17.78 -4.32
N HIS A 47 -0.77 -17.24 -3.46
CA HIS A 47 -0.13 -17.98 -2.36
C HIS A 47 -0.93 -17.91 -1.05
N LYS A 48 -2.06 -17.18 -1.04
CA LYS A 48 -2.92 -16.96 0.14
C LYS A 48 -2.17 -16.42 1.34
N GLU A 49 -1.15 -15.60 1.11
CA GLU A 49 -0.35 -15.00 2.17
C GLU A 49 -0.99 -13.70 2.66
N ALA A 50 -1.17 -13.60 3.98
CA ALA A 50 -1.66 -12.38 4.59
C ALA A 50 -0.58 -11.29 4.53
N SER A 51 -0.88 -10.18 3.87
CA SER A 51 0.03 -9.04 3.77
C SER A 51 -0.74 -7.72 3.89
N PRO A 52 -0.22 -6.72 4.64
CA PRO A 52 -0.78 -5.37 4.66
C PRO A 52 -0.92 -4.74 3.27
N LEU A 53 -0.13 -5.17 2.29
CA LEU A 53 -0.18 -4.68 0.91
C LEU A 53 -1.48 -5.10 0.17
N LEU A 54 -2.13 -6.20 0.60
CA LEU A 54 -3.44 -6.64 0.10
C LEU A 54 -4.58 -5.79 0.65
N ASN A 55 -4.46 -5.32 1.90
CA ASN A 55 -5.49 -4.51 2.57
C ASN A 55 -5.62 -3.09 1.99
N GLY A 56 -4.76 -2.74 1.02
CA GLY A 56 -4.79 -1.45 0.36
C GLY A 56 -4.24 -0.32 1.23
N MET A 57 -4.36 0.90 0.70
CA MET A 57 -3.92 2.09 1.41
C MET A 57 -4.99 2.51 2.42
N VAL A 58 -4.60 2.54 3.70
CA VAL A 58 -5.49 2.97 4.78
C VAL A 58 -5.40 4.47 4.94
N THR A 59 -6.55 5.14 4.96
CA THR A 59 -6.64 6.60 4.98
C THR A 59 -7.42 7.15 6.17
N CYS A 60 -7.20 8.43 6.47
CA CYS A 60 -8.05 9.27 7.31
C CYS A 60 -8.27 10.64 6.66
N GLY A 61 -9.35 11.32 7.03
CA GLY A 61 -9.58 12.71 6.69
C GLY A 61 -8.84 13.65 7.64
N ARG A 62 -8.58 14.88 7.19
CA ARG A 62 -7.90 15.92 7.98
C ARG A 62 -8.58 16.25 9.32
N ASP A 63 -9.90 16.07 9.39
CA ASP A 63 -10.72 16.40 10.55
C ASP A 63 -10.96 15.19 11.48
N ASN A 64 -10.39 14.01 11.16
CA ASN A 64 -10.46 12.86 12.05
C ASN A 64 -9.64 13.11 13.32
N THR A 65 -10.16 12.66 14.45
CA THR A 65 -9.48 12.82 15.74
C THR A 65 -8.31 11.84 15.86
N ILE A 66 -7.30 12.21 16.66
CA ILE A 66 -6.17 11.32 16.95
C ILE A 66 -6.62 10.00 17.60
N LYS A 67 -7.72 10.01 18.37
CA LYS A 67 -8.32 8.78 18.93
C LYS A 67 -8.76 7.80 17.83
N GLU A 68 -9.45 8.30 16.81
CA GLU A 68 -9.89 7.48 15.66
C GLU A 68 -8.70 6.97 14.86
N VAL A 69 -7.67 7.80 14.69
CA VAL A 69 -6.43 7.43 14.00
C VAL A 69 -5.71 6.30 14.74
N ILE A 70 -5.50 6.43 16.06
CA ILE A 70 -4.86 5.40 16.89
C ILE A 70 -5.66 4.09 16.83
N ALA A 71 -6.99 4.15 16.92
CA ALA A 71 -7.84 2.97 16.82
C ALA A 71 -7.73 2.28 15.45
N LYS A 72 -7.62 3.03 14.35
CA LYS A 72 -7.38 2.48 13.01
C LYS A 72 -6.01 1.81 12.89
N LEU A 73 -4.96 2.48 13.36
CA LEU A 73 -3.60 1.94 13.34
C LEU A 73 -3.51 0.61 14.10
N ASP A 74 -4.09 0.56 15.30
CA ASP A 74 -4.10 -0.65 16.12
C ASP A 74 -4.95 -1.78 15.52
N SER A 75 -6.17 -1.48 15.07
CA SER A 75 -7.07 -2.53 14.53
C SER A 75 -6.56 -3.12 13.22
N GLN A 76 -5.90 -2.34 12.37
CA GLN A 76 -5.36 -2.80 11.09
C GLN A 76 -3.91 -3.30 11.18
N LYS A 77 -3.27 -3.17 12.35
CA LYS A 77 -1.86 -3.57 12.59
C LYS A 77 -0.92 -2.97 11.55
N ILE A 78 -1.10 -1.67 11.25
CA ILE A 78 -0.31 -0.93 10.26
C ILE A 78 0.53 0.15 10.93
N HIS A 79 1.63 0.52 10.29
CA HIS A 79 2.58 1.50 10.81
C HIS A 79 2.28 2.95 10.40
N ARG A 80 1.42 3.16 9.41
CA ARG A 80 1.13 4.48 8.85
C ARG A 80 -0.28 4.56 8.30
N ILE A 81 -0.81 5.77 8.25
CA ILE A 81 -2.11 6.11 7.70
C ILE A 81 -1.94 7.34 6.82
N TYR A 82 -2.66 7.43 5.71
CA TYR A 82 -2.51 8.52 4.77
C TYR A 82 -3.64 9.53 4.92
N VAL A 83 -3.29 10.80 5.03
CA VAL A 83 -4.27 11.89 5.11
C VAL A 83 -4.76 12.23 3.71
N VAL A 84 -6.07 12.22 3.51
CA VAL A 84 -6.71 12.56 2.24
C VAL A 84 -7.74 13.68 2.39
N ASP A 85 -7.93 14.44 1.32
CA ASP A 85 -9.02 15.42 1.23
C ASP A 85 -10.38 14.75 0.94
N GLY A 86 -11.45 15.55 0.87
CA GLY A 86 -12.80 15.07 0.59
C GLY A 86 -12.99 14.44 -0.80
N GLU A 87 -12.06 14.66 -1.73
CA GLU A 87 -12.06 14.02 -3.05
C GLU A 87 -11.21 12.73 -3.09
N GLY A 88 -10.48 12.43 -2.00
CA GLY A 88 -9.57 11.30 -1.88
C GLY A 88 -8.16 11.57 -2.44
N ASN A 89 -7.79 12.84 -2.65
CA ASN A 89 -6.43 13.20 -3.02
C ASN A 89 -5.52 13.15 -1.79
N LEU A 90 -4.27 12.72 -1.99
CA LEU A 90 -3.29 12.63 -0.91
C LEU A 90 -2.84 14.01 -0.44
N GLU A 91 -2.95 14.27 0.86
CA GLU A 91 -2.44 15.48 1.51
C GLU A 91 -1.18 15.22 2.35
N GLY A 92 -1.02 14.01 2.88
CA GLY A 92 0.14 13.67 3.72
C GLY A 92 0.14 12.24 4.25
N VAL A 93 1.12 11.94 5.10
CA VAL A 93 1.29 10.70 5.85
C VAL A 93 1.61 11.01 7.31
#